data_AF-A0AA90NXP2-F1
#
_entry.id   AF-A0AA90NXP2-F1
#
_cell.length_a   1.000
_cell.length_b   1.000
_cell.length_c   1.000
_cell.angle_alpha   90.00
_cell.angle_beta   90.00
_cell.angle_gamma   90.00
#
_symmetry.space_group_name_H-M   'P 1'
#
loop_
_entity.id
_entity.type
_entity.pdbx_description
1 polymer ?
#
loop_
_entity_poly.entity_id
_entity_poly.type
_entity_poly.pdbx_seq_one_letter_code
_entity_poly.pdbx_strand_id
1 'polypeptide(L)' 'MLSKHHSIQRDQLEMITLDQLVPANHLVRKMETAIDFTFIYDLVKDMYSEVGRPSIDPVILVKLTFIQYTFGIRS' A
#
# COMPACT_ATOMS: atom_id res chain seq x y z
N MET A 1 17.59 25.89 22.02
CA MET A 1 16.81 27.05 22.48
C MET A 1 15.34 26.68 22.51
N LEU A 2 14.60 27.07 23.55
CA LEU A 2 13.17 26.76 23.67
C LEU A 2 12.39 27.64 22.69
N SER A 3 11.86 27.06 21.61
CA SER A 3 10.95 27.78 20.71
C SER A 3 9.54 27.67 21.26
N LYS A 4 8.89 28.82 21.50
CA LYS A 4 7.46 28.87 21.81
C LYS A 4 6.71 28.56 20.51
N HIS A 5 6.05 27.40 20.45
CA HIS A 5 5.09 27.12 19.38
C HIS A 5 3.98 28.17 19.45
N HIS A 6 3.94 29.03 18.45
CA HIS A 6 2.87 30.00 18.29
C HIS A 6 1.55 29.25 18.06
N SER A 7 0.47 29.82 18.57
CA SER A 7 -0.88 29.28 18.63
C SER A 7 -1.27 28.45 17.40
N ILE A 8 -1.40 27.15 17.62
CA ILE A 8 -2.23 26.15 16.93
C ILE A 8 -2.70 26.57 15.52
N GLN A 9 -2.05 26.02 14.50
CA GLN A 9 -2.53 25.89 13.12
C GLN A 9 -3.79 25.00 13.06
N ARG A 10 -4.90 25.42 13.68
CA ARG A 10 -6.14 24.63 13.72
C ARG A 10 -6.84 24.53 12.37
N ASP A 11 -6.62 25.50 11.47
CA ASP A 11 -7.35 25.65 10.20
C ASP A 11 -6.43 25.60 8.96
N GLN A 12 -5.33 24.83 9.00
CA GLN A 12 -4.43 24.71 7.85
C GLN A 12 -4.83 23.53 6.96
N LEU A 13 -5.07 23.80 5.67
CA LEU A 13 -5.31 22.76 4.67
C LEU A 13 -3.96 22.27 4.13
N GLU A 14 -3.69 20.97 4.30
CA GLU A 14 -2.55 20.30 3.68
C GLU A 14 -3.03 19.35 2.58
N MET A 15 -2.45 19.49 1.38
CA MET A 15 -2.66 18.56 0.27
C MET A 15 -1.50 17.56 0.27
N ILE A 16 -1.74 16.37 0.80
CA ILE A 16 -0.74 15.29 0.89
C ILE A 16 -1.25 14.07 0.11
N THR A 17 -0.37 13.42 -0.64
CA THR A 17 -0.69 12.14 -1.30
C THR A 17 -0.44 10.97 -0.36
N LEU A 18 -1.14 9.85 -0.55
CA LEU A 18 -0.88 8.63 0.25
C LEU A 18 0.57 8.16 0.14
N ASP A 19 1.20 8.34 -1.03
CA ASP A 19 2.61 7.98 -1.22
C ASP A 19 3.54 8.82 -0.32
N GLN A 20 3.28 10.13 -0.18
CA GLN A 20 4.06 11.00 0.68
C GLN A 20 3.98 10.63 2.18
N LEU A 21 2.92 9.93 2.60
CA LEU A 21 2.78 9.43 3.97
C LEU A 21 3.69 8.22 4.26
N VAL A 22 4.23 7.57 3.23
CA VAL A 22 5.09 6.39 3.39
C VAL A 22 6.56 6.81 3.28
N PRO A 23 7.37 6.67 4.36
CA PRO A 23 8.78 7.05 4.34
C PRO A 23 9.57 6.40 3.20
N ALA A 24 10.50 7.14 2.60
CA ALA A 24 11.29 6.66 1.46
C ALA A 24 12.09 5.37 1.76
N ASN A 25 12.53 5.20 3.01
CA ASN A 25 13.28 4.02 3.46
C ASN A 25 12.38 2.91 4.03
N HIS A 26 11.05 3.04 3.96
CA HIS A 26 10.11 2.08 4.53
C HIS A 26 10.18 0.72 3.81
N LEU A 27 9.99 -0.36 4.57
CA LEU A 27 10.13 -1.72 4.07
C LEU A 27 9.17 -2.02 2.91
N VAL A 28 7.93 -1.50 2.93
CA VAL A 28 6.97 -1.69 1.83
C VAL A 28 7.47 -1.17 0.48
N ARG A 29 8.22 -0.06 0.47
CA ARG A 29 8.81 0.47 -0.77
C ARG A 29 9.90 -0.47 -1.29
N LYS A 30 10.71 -1.03 -0.39
CA LYS A 30 11.72 -2.04 -0.75
C LYS A 30 11.07 -3.30 -1.33
N MET A 31 9.98 -3.76 -0.71
CA MET A 31 9.22 -4.92 -1.20
C MET A 31 8.65 -4.67 -2.61
N GLU A 32 8.03 -3.50 -2.83
CA GLU A 32 7.50 -3.11 -4.15
C GLU A 32 8.59 -3.12 -5.23
N THR A 33 9.81 -2.68 -4.91
CA THR A 33 10.93 -2.70 -5.87
C THR A 33 11.59 -4.07 -6.05
N ALA A 34 11.43 -4.99 -5.10
CA ALA A 34 12.14 -6.26 -5.09
C ALA A 34 11.38 -7.40 -5.78
N ILE A 35 10.06 -7.25 -5.92
CA ILE A 35 9.18 -8.31 -6.43
C ILE A 35 8.34 -7.73 -7.55
N ASP A 36 8.53 -8.28 -8.75
CA ASP A 36 7.55 -8.11 -9.83
C ASP A 36 6.39 -9.07 -9.57
N PHE A 37 5.20 -8.52 -9.33
CA PHE A 37 3.99 -9.30 -9.03
C PHE A 37 3.19 -9.70 -10.29
N THR A 38 3.62 -9.30 -11.49
CA THR A 38 2.88 -9.56 -12.73
C THR A 38 2.68 -11.05 -13.02
N PHE A 39 3.60 -11.91 -12.57
CA PHE A 39 3.49 -13.37 -12.72
C PHE A 39 2.20 -13.95 -12.11
N ILE A 40 1.58 -13.27 -11.14
CA ILE A 40 0.35 -13.73 -10.50
C ILE A 40 -0.79 -13.83 -11.51
N TYR A 41 -0.88 -12.90 -12.46
CA TYR A 41 -1.96 -12.91 -13.45
C TYR A 41 -1.94 -14.18 -14.29
N ASP A 42 -0.77 -14.63 -14.73
CA ASP A 42 -0.64 -15.86 -15.50
C ASP A 42 -1.02 -17.10 -14.67
N LEU A 43 -0.68 -17.11 -13.37
CA LEU A 43 -1.00 -18.22 -12.47
C LEU A 43 -2.50 -18.39 -12.22
N VAL A 44 -3.24 -17.28 -12.14
CA VAL A 44 -4.66 -17.32 -11.73
C VAL A 44 -5.63 -17.09 -12.88
N LYS A 45 -5.13 -16.83 -14.10
CA LYS A 45 -5.95 -16.44 -15.26
C LYS A 45 -7.18 -17.31 -15.45
N ASP A 46 -7.01 -18.63 -15.45
CA ASP A 46 -8.09 -19.59 -15.70
C ASP A 46 -9.15 -19.65 -14.60
N MET A 47 -8.88 -19.02 -13.44
CA MET A 47 -9.81 -18.93 -12.31
C MET A 47 -10.72 -17.69 -12.38
N TYR A 48 -10.44 -16.76 -13.31
CA TYR A 48 -11.20 -15.52 -13.46
C TYR A 48 -11.95 -15.50 -14.79
N SER A 49 -13.18 -14.99 -14.75
CA SER A 49 -14.01 -14.82 -15.95
C SER A 49 -13.66 -13.52 -16.66
N GLU A 50 -13.54 -13.58 -17.99
CA GLU A 50 -13.40 -12.40 -18.86
C GLU A 50 -14.70 -11.56 -18.93
N VAL A 51 -15.83 -12.14 -18.49
CA VAL A 51 -17.16 -11.51 -18.51
C VAL A 51 -17.80 -11.49 -17.13
N GLY A 52 -18.53 -10.43 -16.83
CA GLY A 52 -19.30 -10.28 -15.59
C GLY A 52 -18.80 -9.13 -14.72
N ARG A 53 -19.00 -9.25 -13.40
CA ARG A 53 -18.61 -8.22 -12.44
C ARG A 53 -17.08 -8.26 -12.26
N PRO A 54 -16.37 -7.13 -12.40
CA PRO A 54 -14.94 -7.06 -12.10
C PRO A 54 -14.66 -7.53 -10.68
N SER A 55 -13.74 -8.49 -10.54
CA SER A 55 -13.23 -8.94 -9.26
C SER A 55 -12.23 -7.93 -8.67
N ILE A 56 -11.86 -8.14 -7.41
CA ILE A 56 -10.67 -7.49 -6.84
C ILE A 56 -9.44 -8.00 -7.61
N ASP A 57 -8.47 -7.11 -7.83
CA ASP A 57 -7.20 -7.47 -8.44
C ASP A 57 -6.47 -8.54 -7.60
N PRO A 58 -6.13 -9.71 -8.17
CA PRO A 58 -5.42 -10.75 -7.45
C PRO A 58 -4.08 -10.30 -6.86
N VAL A 59 -3.36 -9.37 -7.51
CA VAL A 59 -2.10 -8.83 -6.98
C VAL A 59 -2.32 -8.09 -5.66
N ILE A 60 -3.44 -7.38 -5.52
CA ILE A 60 -3.78 -6.68 -4.26
C ILE A 60 -3.98 -7.68 -3.13
N LEU A 61 -4.70 -8.77 -3.38
CA LEU A 61 -4.94 -9.81 -2.37
C LEU A 61 -3.62 -10.40 -1.87
N VAL A 62 -2.70 -10.72 -2.79
CA VAL A 62 -1.39 -11.26 -2.43
C VAL A 62 -0.55 -10.22 -1.69
N LYS A 63 -0.51 -8.95 -2.15
CA LYS A 63 0.21 -7.88 -1.45
C LYS A 63 -0.30 -7.68 -0.02
N LEU A 64 -1.61 -7.76 0.21
CA LEU A 64 -2.21 -7.68 1.54
C LEU A 64 -1.74 -8.83 2.44
N THR A 65 -1.73 -10.06 1.94
CA THR A 65 -1.20 -11.22 2.66
C THR A 65 0.28 -11.05 2.98
N PHE A 66 1.09 -10.58 2.04
CA PHE A 66 2.52 -10.29 2.27
C PHE A 66 2.72 -9.26 3.37
N ILE A 67 1.98 -8.15 3.34
CA ILE A 67 2.03 -7.11 4.37
C ILE A 67 1.62 -7.70 5.73
N GLN A 68 0.53 -8.48 5.76
CA GLN A 68 0.03 -9.11 6.98
C GLN A 68 1.12 -9.96 7.65
N TYR A 69 1.76 -10.86 6.89
CA TYR A 69 2.83 -11.71 7.41
C TYR A 69 4.09 -10.92 7.79
N THR A 70 4.51 -9.97 6.95
CA THR A 70 5.75 -9.22 7.16
C THR A 70 5.70 -8.34 8.41
N PHE A 71 4.53 -7.75 8.69
CA PHE A 71 4.33 -6.87 9.84
C PHE A 71 3.66 -7.56 11.04
N GLY A 72 3.38 -8.86 10.95
CA GLY A 72 2.75 -9.62 12.05
C GLY A 72 1.33 -9.14 12.38
N ILE A 73 0.58 -8.64 11.40
CA ILE A 73 -0.80 -8.20 11.58
C ILE A 73 -1.68 -9.44 11.75
N ARG A 74 -2.42 -9.54 12.85
CA ARG A 74 -3.29 -10.69 13.10
C ARG A 74 -4.58 -10.58 12.28
N SER A 75 -5.02 -11.73 11.78
CA SER A 75 -6.35 -11.93 11.19
C SER A 75 -7.45 -11.85 12.24
#